data_AF-A0AAN1ZZN3-F1
#
_entry.id   AF-A0AAN1ZZN3-F1
#
_cell.length_a   1.000
_cell.length_b   1.000
_cell.length_c   1.000
_cell.angle_alpha   90.00
_cell.angle_beta   90.00
_cell.angle_gamma   90.00
#
_symmetry.space_group_name_H-M   'P 1'
#
loop_
_entity.id
_entity.type
_entity.pdbx_description
1 polymer ?
#
loop_
_entity_poly.entity_id
_entity_poly.type
_entity_poly.pdbx_seq_one_letter_code
_entity_poly.pdbx_strand_id
1 'polypeptide(L)'
;MPEMDFNTWKNLPPVEDIAYRLRFATALAQSQDWNDYTARFIAANDDDGQMIKAARELFGDLETEERPILAAMLHAADFSGIADELSENMTWWRFSRIGGENATAVALAILRQRR
;
A
#
# COMPACT_ATOMS: atom_id res chain seq x y z
N MET A 1 -22.30 -3.61 -2.32
CA MET A 1 -21.51 -4.47 -1.42
C MET A 1 -20.14 -3.84 -1.26
N PRO A 2 -19.92 -2.93 -0.29
CA PRO A 2 -18.79 -2.00 -0.37
C PRO A 2 -17.87 -1.94 0.87
N GLU A 3 -18.01 -2.84 1.84
CA GLU A 3 -17.23 -2.82 3.10
C GLU A 3 -16.33 -4.06 3.28
N MET A 4 -16.57 -5.11 2.48
CA MET A 4 -15.87 -6.40 2.61
C MET A 4 -14.48 -6.41 1.97
N ASP A 5 -14.11 -5.43 1.13
CA ASP A 5 -12.78 -5.41 0.49
C ASP A 5 -11.70 -4.78 1.39
N PHE A 6 -11.98 -3.63 2.01
CA PHE A 6 -11.00 -2.88 2.80
C PHE A 6 -10.66 -3.57 4.12
N ASN A 7 -11.66 -4.00 4.88
CA ASN A 7 -11.43 -4.70 6.14
C ASN A 7 -10.72 -6.04 5.94
N THR A 8 -10.96 -6.73 4.82
CA THR A 8 -10.13 -7.89 4.47
C THR A 8 -8.71 -7.45 4.13
N TRP A 9 -8.55 -6.46 3.25
CA TRP A 9 -7.25 -5.98 2.79
C TRP A 9 -6.32 -5.53 3.93
N LYS A 10 -6.81 -4.67 4.84
CA LYS A 10 -5.98 -4.07 5.90
C LYS A 10 -5.48 -5.09 6.94
N ASN A 11 -6.14 -6.25 7.04
CA ASN A 11 -5.81 -7.34 7.97
C ASN A 11 -5.05 -8.49 7.26
N LEU A 12 -4.67 -8.34 5.99
CA LEU A 12 -3.81 -9.33 5.34
C LEU A 12 -2.39 -9.23 5.93
N PRO A 13 -1.76 -10.35 6.33
CA PRO A 13 -0.40 -10.34 6.87
C PRO A 13 0.62 -9.53 6.07
N PRO A 14 0.68 -9.61 4.72
CA PRO A 14 1.61 -8.78 3.94
C PRO A 14 1.33 -7.27 4.05
N VAL A 15 0.07 -6.86 4.21
CA VAL A 15 -0.29 -5.44 4.36
C VAL A 15 0.10 -4.94 5.75
N GLU A 16 -0.17 -5.75 6.78
CA GLU A 16 0.21 -5.43 8.16
C GLU A 16 1.73 -5.33 8.33
N ASP A 17 2.50 -6.24 7.72
CA ASP A 17 3.96 -6.22 7.79
C ASP A 17 4.55 -4.95 7.18
N ILE A 18 4.14 -4.60 5.95
CA ILE A 18 4.58 -3.37 5.29
C ILE A 18 4.14 -2.13 6.10
N ALA A 19 2.91 -2.12 6.61
CA ALA A 19 2.44 -1.01 7.44
C ALA A 19 3.24 -0.88 8.74
N TYR A 20 3.64 -1.99 9.37
CA TYR A 20 4.49 -1.98 10.55
C TYR A 20 5.87 -1.40 10.24
N ARG A 21 6.49 -1.84 9.14
CA ARG A 21 7.80 -1.37 8.67
C ARG A 21 7.79 0.13 8.30
N LEU A 22 6.68 0.62 7.75
CA LEU A 22 6.42 2.05 7.51
C LEU A 22 6.10 2.86 8.79
N ARG A 23 5.97 2.21 9.94
CA ARG A 23 5.45 2.80 11.20
C ARG A 23 4.05 3.41 11.04
N PHE A 24 3.26 2.85 10.12
CA PHE A 24 1.90 3.27 9.80
C PHE A 24 0.83 2.29 10.32
N ALA A 25 1.21 1.12 10.88
CA ALA A 25 0.30 0.07 11.34
C ALA A 25 -0.84 0.58 12.24
N THR A 26 -0.56 1.46 13.20
CA THR A 26 -1.59 2.03 14.08
C THR A 26 -2.63 2.85 13.30
N ALA A 27 -2.18 3.68 12.36
CA ALA A 27 -3.06 4.50 11.54
C ALA A 27 -3.88 3.64 10.55
N LEU A 28 -3.26 2.60 9.97
CA LEU A 28 -3.94 1.61 9.14
C LEU A 28 -5.04 0.87 9.93
N ALA A 29 -4.74 0.39 11.13
CA ALA A 29 -5.69 -0.33 11.98
C ALA A 29 -6.92 0.53 12.34
N GLN A 30 -6.70 1.83 12.56
CA GLN A 30 -7.77 2.81 12.83
C GLN A 30 -8.56 3.22 11.59
N SER A 31 -8.04 2.95 10.39
CA SER A 31 -8.72 3.31 9.15
C SER A 31 -10.02 2.51 9.03
N GLN A 32 -11.13 3.19 8.74
CA GLN A 32 -12.44 2.55 8.61
C GLN A 32 -12.74 2.07 7.18
N ASP A 33 -12.25 2.82 6.18
CA ASP A 33 -12.43 2.54 4.77
C ASP A 33 -11.24 3.08 3.94
N TRP A 34 -11.30 2.94 2.62
CA TRP A 34 -10.28 3.44 1.69
C TRP A 34 -10.09 4.97 1.73
N ASN A 35 -11.15 5.74 2.00
CA ASN A 35 -11.08 7.20 2.05
C ASN A 35 -10.38 7.65 3.34
N ASP A 36 -10.70 7.04 4.48
CA ASP A 36 -10.03 7.27 5.76
C ASP A 36 -8.56 6.83 5.70
N TYR A 37 -8.27 5.68 5.08
CA TYR A 37 -6.90 5.24 4.81
C TYR A 37 -6.12 6.28 4.00
N THR A 38 -6.70 6.76 2.89
CA THR A 38 -6.08 7.78 2.03
C THR A 38 -5.81 9.07 2.82
N ALA A 39 -6.80 9.58 3.55
CA ALA A 39 -6.67 10.79 4.35
C ALA A 39 -5.57 10.65 5.42
N ARG A 40 -5.51 9.52 6.12
CA ARG A 40 -4.49 9.24 7.15
C ARG A 40 -3.10 9.09 6.56
N PHE A 41 -2.98 8.46 5.40
CA PHE A 41 -1.69 8.32 4.72
C PHE A 41 -1.16 9.68 4.24
N ILE A 42 -2.04 10.52 3.67
CA ILE A 42 -1.71 11.91 3.30
C ILE A 42 -1.29 12.71 4.54
N ALA A 43 -2.04 12.61 5.64
CA ALA A 43 -1.68 13.29 6.89
C ALA A 43 -0.34 12.80 7.45
N ALA A 44 -0.04 11.50 7.36
CA ALA A 44 1.24 10.94 7.78
C ALA A 44 2.41 11.31 6.85
N ASN A 45 2.11 11.64 5.58
CA ASN A 45 3.12 12.18 4.67
C ASN A 45 3.59 13.57 5.09
N ASP A 46 2.68 14.39 5.62
CA ASP A 46 2.94 15.75 6.09
C ASP A 46 3.53 16.66 4.99
N ASP A 47 3.73 17.94 5.29
CA ASP A 47 4.29 18.93 4.35
C ASP A 47 5.75 18.62 3.96
N ASP A 48 6.47 17.90 4.83
CA ASP A 48 7.86 17.51 4.62
C ASP A 48 8.04 16.22 3.79
N GLY A 49 6.95 15.56 3.40
CA GLY A 49 6.97 14.33 2.59
C GLY A 49 7.58 13.11 3.30
N GLN A 50 7.47 13.05 4.64
CA GLN A 50 8.14 12.05 5.48
C GLN A 50 7.69 10.61 5.15
N MET A 51 6.40 10.38 4.94
CA MET A 51 5.90 9.04 4.60
C MET A 51 6.44 8.57 3.25
N ILE A 52 6.51 9.44 2.25
CA ILE A 52 7.08 9.08 0.95
C ILE A 52 8.59 8.83 1.05
N LYS A 53 9.33 9.58 1.87
CA LYS A 53 10.75 9.27 2.14
C LYS A 53 10.91 7.88 2.78
N ALA A 54 10.13 7.60 3.82
CA ALA A 54 10.13 6.29 4.49
C ALA A 54 9.76 5.15 3.52
N ALA A 55 8.78 5.37 2.64
CA ALA A 55 8.40 4.39 1.62
C ALA A 55 9.53 4.13 0.62
N ARG A 56 10.29 5.16 0.21
CA ARG A 56 11.43 5.01 -0.70
C ARG A 56 12.58 4.23 -0.05
N GLU A 57 12.91 4.56 1.19
CA GLU A 57 13.93 3.85 1.96
C GLU A 57 13.52 2.38 2.12
N LEU A 58 12.29 2.13 2.58
CA LEU A 58 11.76 0.79 2.74
C LEU A 58 11.80 0.01 1.41
N PHE A 59 11.39 0.61 0.29
CA PHE A 59 11.37 -0.06 -1.01
C PHE A 59 12.75 -0.62 -1.42
N GLY A 60 13.84 0.07 -1.07
CA GLY A 60 15.21 -0.39 -1.30
C GLY A 60 15.55 -1.67 -0.53
N ASP A 61 15.01 -1.79 0.68
CA ASP A 61 15.25 -2.91 1.61
C ASP A 61 14.26 -4.08 1.44
N LEU A 62 13.15 -3.88 0.73
CA LEU A 62 12.14 -4.91 0.50
C LEU A 62 12.64 -6.01 -0.43
N GLU A 63 12.22 -7.24 -0.12
CA GLU A 63 12.38 -8.37 -1.02
C GLU A 63 11.56 -8.17 -2.30
N THR A 64 11.92 -8.89 -3.37
CA THR A 64 11.31 -8.70 -4.69
C THR A 64 9.79 -8.91 -4.67
N GLU A 65 9.29 -9.82 -3.85
CA GLU A 65 7.86 -10.15 -3.72
C GLU A 65 7.07 -9.17 -2.84
N GLU A 66 7.75 -8.43 -1.97
CA GLU A 66 7.13 -7.45 -1.07
C GLU A 66 6.95 -6.08 -1.72
N ARG A 67 7.86 -5.71 -2.64
CA ARG A 67 7.81 -4.44 -3.40
C ARG A 67 6.46 -4.18 -4.08
N PRO A 68 5.83 -5.18 -4.74
CA PRO A 68 4.45 -5.11 -5.19
C PRO A 68 3.44 -4.62 -4.16
N ILE A 69 3.55 -5.08 -2.91
CA ILE A 69 2.58 -4.78 -1.85
C ILE A 69 2.70 -3.31 -1.47
N LEU A 70 3.93 -2.83 -1.24
CA LEU A 70 4.16 -1.40 -0.96
C LEU A 70 3.68 -0.51 -2.12
N ALA A 71 3.97 -0.88 -3.36
CA ALA A 71 3.50 -0.13 -4.53
C ALA A 71 1.96 -0.08 -4.58
N ALA A 72 1.28 -1.18 -4.29
CA ALA A 72 -0.17 -1.24 -4.24
C ALA A 72 -0.76 -0.42 -3.08
N MET A 73 -0.12 -0.41 -1.91
CA MET A 73 -0.49 0.46 -0.78
C MET A 73 -0.38 1.94 -1.17
N LEU A 74 0.72 2.35 -1.81
CA LEU A 74 0.90 3.71 -2.31
C LEU A 74 -0.15 4.09 -3.36
N HIS A 75 -0.45 3.18 -4.29
CA HIS A 75 -1.56 3.36 -5.24
C HIS A 75 -2.89 3.55 -4.49
N ALA A 76 -3.14 2.74 -3.47
CA ALA A 76 -4.33 2.81 -2.63
C ALA A 76 -4.43 4.08 -1.78
N ALA A 77 -3.32 4.81 -1.60
CA ALA A 77 -3.25 6.06 -0.86
C ALA A 77 -3.21 7.32 -1.76
N ASP A 78 -3.55 7.17 -3.06
CA ASP A 78 -3.48 8.23 -4.09
C ASP A 78 -2.05 8.66 -4.52
N PHE A 79 -1.03 7.89 -4.18
CA PHE A 79 0.37 8.12 -4.58
C PHE A 79 0.80 7.23 -5.77
N SER A 80 -0.08 7.04 -6.76
CA SER A 80 0.19 6.16 -7.91
C SER A 80 1.45 6.56 -8.70
N GLY A 81 1.70 7.86 -8.86
CA GLY A 81 2.91 8.34 -9.53
C GLY A 81 4.21 7.94 -8.80
N ILE A 82 4.18 7.89 -7.46
CA ILE A 82 5.31 7.41 -6.66
C ILE A 82 5.44 5.88 -6.77
N ALA A 83 4.32 5.17 -6.75
CA ALA A 83 4.30 3.71 -6.93
C ALA A 83 4.94 3.29 -8.27
N ASP A 84 4.64 4.02 -9.34
CA ASP A 84 5.22 3.79 -10.67
C ASP A 84 6.71 4.15 -10.73
N GLU A 85 7.09 5.27 -10.13
CA GLU A 85 8.50 5.69 -10.04
C GLU A 85 9.36 4.64 -9.33
N LEU A 86 8.93 4.19 -8.14
CA LEU A 86 9.62 3.15 -7.36
C LEU A 86 9.74 1.83 -8.12
N SER A 87 8.75 1.54 -8.94
CA SER A 87 8.73 0.30 -9.72
C SER A 87 9.53 0.38 -11.02
N GLU A 88 10.20 1.50 -11.31
CA GLU A 88 10.92 1.75 -12.57
C GLU A 88 10.02 1.50 -13.81
N ASN A 89 8.73 1.82 -13.72
CA ASN A 89 7.70 1.50 -14.72
C ASN A 89 7.47 -0.01 -14.98
N MET A 90 7.98 -0.90 -14.12
CA MET A 90 7.80 -2.36 -14.21
C MET A 90 6.78 -2.93 -13.21
N THR A 91 5.92 -2.07 -12.64
CA THR A 91 4.90 -2.42 -11.63
C THR A 91 4.12 -3.68 -12.03
N TRP A 92 3.62 -3.71 -13.27
CA TRP A 92 2.80 -4.79 -13.81
C TRP A 92 3.55 -6.11 -14.06
N TRP A 93 4.84 -6.05 -14.41
CA TRP A 93 5.63 -7.27 -14.56
C TRP A 93 5.92 -7.92 -13.20
N ARG A 94 6.17 -7.11 -12.17
CA ARG A 94 6.41 -7.61 -10.80
C ARG A 94 5.14 -8.24 -10.20
N PHE A 95 3.95 -7.74 -10.55
CA PHE A 95 2.67 -8.36 -10.17
C PHE A 95 2.41 -9.75 -10.76
N SER A 96 3.05 -10.11 -11.88
CA SER A 96 2.90 -11.45 -12.48
C SER A 96 3.61 -12.57 -11.70
N ARG A 97 4.41 -12.23 -10.68
CA ARG A 97 5.28 -13.15 -9.93
C ARG A 97 4.86 -13.39 -8.47
N ILE A 98 3.79 -12.74 -8.02
CA ILE A 98 3.28 -12.89 -6.65
C ILE A 98 2.10 -13.88 -6.63
N GLY A 99 2.02 -14.67 -5.57
CA GLY A 99 0.94 -15.62 -5.31
C GLY A 99 0.38 -15.48 -3.89
N GLY A 100 -0.67 -16.23 -3.58
CA GLY A 100 -1.25 -16.28 -2.23
C GLY A 100 -1.73 -14.92 -1.71
N GLU A 101 -1.49 -14.64 -0.44
CA GLU A 101 -1.94 -13.43 0.23
C GLU A 101 -1.34 -12.15 -0.36
N ASN A 102 -0.11 -12.22 -0.90
CA ASN A 102 0.53 -11.09 -1.57
C ASN A 102 -0.26 -10.67 -2.82
N ALA A 103 -0.70 -11.64 -3.61
CA ALA A 103 -1.54 -11.39 -4.78
C ALA A 103 -2.90 -10.80 -4.39
N THR A 104 -3.52 -11.31 -3.32
CA THR A 104 -4.79 -10.79 -2.78
C THR A 104 -4.64 -9.35 -2.29
N ALA A 105 -3.56 -9.05 -1.58
CA ALA A 105 -3.26 -7.70 -1.06
C ALA A 105 -3.16 -6.68 -2.19
N VAL A 106 -2.42 -7.02 -3.25
CA VAL A 106 -2.29 -6.17 -4.43
C VAL A 106 -3.62 -6.03 -5.18
N ALA A 107 -4.34 -7.13 -5.40
CA ALA A 107 -5.61 -7.10 -6.14
C ALA A 107 -6.66 -6.21 -5.47
N LEU A 108 -6.85 -6.32 -4.16
CA LEU A 108 -7.83 -5.51 -3.43
C LEU A 108 -7.48 -4.02 -3.43
N ALA A 109 -6.19 -3.68 -3.29
CA ALA A 109 -5.73 -2.29 -3.37
C ALA A 109 -5.97 -1.66 -4.75
N ILE A 110 -5.78 -2.42 -5.84
CA ILE A 110 -6.02 -1.96 -7.21
C ILE A 110 -7.51 -1.84 -7.51
N LEU A 111 -8.31 -2.82 -7.06
CA LEU A 111 -9.76 -2.86 -7.32
C LEU A 111 -10.58 -1.90 -6.45
N ARG A 112 -9.93 -1.17 -5.53
CA ARG A 112 -10.62 -0.19 -4.69
C ARG A 112 -11.47 0.74 -5.53
N GLN A 113 -12.71 0.97 -5.10
CA GLN A 113 -13.60 1.90 -5.77
C GLN A 113 -13.52 3.25 -5.06
N ARG A 114 -13.08 4.29 -5.77
CA ARG A 114 -13.27 5.68 -5.31
C ARG A 114 -14.77 5.98 -5.35
N ARG A 115 -15.37 6.21 -4.19
CA ARG A 115 -16.74 6.73 -4.08
C ARG A 115 -16.71 8.23 -3.80
#